data_AF-A0A6I7NJN9-F1
#
_entry.id   AF-A0A6I7NJN9-F1
#
_cell.length_a   1.000
_cell.length_b   1.000
_cell.length_c   1.000
_cell.angle_alpha   90.00
_cell.angle_beta   90.00
_cell.angle_gamma   90.00
#
_symmetry.space_group_name_H-M   'P 1'
#
loop_
_entity.id
_entity.type
_entity.pdbx_description
1 polymer ?
#
loop_
_entity_poly.entity_id
_entity_poly.type
_entity_poly.pdbx_seq_one_letter_code
_entity_poly.pdbx_strand_id
1 'polypeptide(L)'
;MPTTLLFIIALIIVAGLGWYALSLWRQVWQRQATVRNNEQARNQRLAEDIEFLASSLLTEQVSVIEGSIRIKVLLDNYSGSLNSQHDCEIFTLIYDATAHIPTHQAWKELAPSERKLHEKHMQQLEEEHGERVTAAARQLSQGLGSP
;
A
#
# COMPACT_ATOMS: atom_id res chain seq x y z
N MET A 1 3.69 66.15 -11.42
CA MET A 1 2.45 65.85 -10.69
C MET A 1 1.71 64.59 -11.18
N PRO A 2 1.59 64.27 -12.50
CA PRO A 2 0.93 63.02 -12.93
C PRO A 2 1.81 61.76 -12.79
N THR A 3 3.13 61.90 -12.94
CA THR A 3 4.09 60.77 -12.85
C THR A 3 4.15 60.15 -11.46
N THR A 4 4.07 60.96 -10.40
CA THR A 4 4.07 60.51 -9.00
C THR A 4 2.86 59.63 -8.68
N LEU A 5 1.68 59.93 -9.23
CA LEU A 5 0.49 59.12 -9.05
C LEU A 5 0.64 57.73 -9.70
N LEU A 6 1.22 57.68 -10.91
CA LEU A 6 1.50 56.41 -11.60
C LEU A 6 2.47 55.54 -10.80
N PHE A 7 3.51 56.13 -10.19
CA PHE A 7 4.44 55.40 -9.32
C PHE A 7 3.76 54.83 -8.08
N ILE A 8 2.86 55.58 -7.45
CA ILE A 8 2.11 55.11 -6.26
C ILE A 8 1.21 53.93 -6.65
N ILE A 9 0.48 54.04 -7.77
CA ILE A 9 -0.39 52.97 -8.26
C ILE A 9 0.44 51.72 -8.59
N ALA A 10 1.56 51.88 -9.29
CA ALA A 10 2.47 50.78 -9.59
C ALA A 10 2.97 50.10 -8.31
N LEU A 11 3.33 50.88 -7.29
CA LEU A 11 3.81 50.36 -6.01
C LEU A 11 2.71 49.59 -5.26
N ILE A 12 1.48 50.07 -5.27
CA ILE A 12 0.32 49.37 -4.69
C ILE A 12 0.07 48.04 -5.41
N ILE A 13 0.10 48.04 -6.75
CA ILE A 13 -0.08 46.82 -7.55
C ILE A 13 1.03 45.81 -7.23
N VAL A 14 2.29 46.25 -7.23
CA VAL A 14 3.45 45.39 -6.91
C VAL A 14 3.33 44.83 -5.49
N ALA A 15 2.95 45.65 -4.52
CA ALA A 15 2.75 45.20 -3.14
C ALA A 15 1.60 44.18 -3.01
N GLY A 16 0.48 44.42 -3.70
CA GLY A 16 -0.66 43.50 -3.72
C GLY A 16 -0.33 42.16 -4.36
N LEU A 17 0.38 42.16 -5.49
CA LEU A 17 0.87 40.94 -6.14
C LEU A 17 1.90 40.20 -5.27
N GLY A 18 2.82 40.93 -4.63
CA GLY A 18 3.79 40.36 -3.70
C GLY A 18 3.14 39.68 -2.50
N TRP A 19 2.14 40.32 -1.90
CA TRP A 19 1.34 39.73 -0.82
C TRP A 19 0.61 38.46 -1.28
N TYR A 20 -0.02 38.50 -2.45
CA TYR A 20 -0.74 37.35 -3.00
C TYR A 20 0.20 36.18 -3.29
N ALA A 21 1.35 36.44 -3.91
CA ALA A 21 2.38 35.43 -4.17
C ALA A 21 2.89 34.77 -2.87
N LEU A 22 3.14 35.55 -1.82
CA LEU A 22 3.53 35.02 -0.51
C LEU A 22 2.44 34.16 0.14
N SER A 23 1.18 34.60 0.05
CA SER A 23 0.03 33.82 0.55
C SER A 23 -0.08 32.48 -0.18
N LEU A 24 0.02 32.49 -1.51
CA LEU A 24 -0.06 31.27 -2.31
C LEU A 24 1.11 30.32 -2.04
N TRP A 25 2.33 30.86 -1.92
CA TRP A 25 3.52 30.08 -1.58
C TRP A 25 3.37 29.39 -0.21
N ARG A 26 2.86 30.09 0.81
CA ARG A 26 2.58 29.50 2.13
C ARG A 26 1.55 28.38 2.05
N GLN A 27 0.47 28.57 1.28
CA GLN A 27 -0.54 27.53 1.08
C GLN A 27 0.03 26.28 0.41
N VAL A 28 0.84 26.46 -0.63
CA VAL A 28 1.50 25.34 -1.33
C VAL A 28 2.44 24.60 -0.39
N TRP A 29 3.24 25.32 0.40
CA TRP A 29 4.15 24.72 1.37
C TRP A 29 3.43 23.89 2.44
N GLN A 30 2.33 24.42 2.99
CA GLN A 30 1.51 23.70 3.97
C GLN A 30 0.88 22.44 3.36
N ARG A 31 0.30 22.55 2.15
CA ARG A 31 -0.28 21.39 1.44
C ARG A 31 0.77 20.31 1.20
N GLN A 32 1.97 20.67 0.76
CA GLN A 32 3.06 19.72 0.56
C GLN A 32 3.47 19.03 1.87
N ALA A 33 3.55 19.77 2.97
CA ALA A 33 3.84 19.19 4.28
C ALA A 33 2.75 18.19 4.72
N THR A 34 1.48 18.54 4.56
CA THR A 34 0.35 17.65 4.87
C THR A 34 0.35 16.39 3.98
N VAL A 35 0.60 16.53 2.68
CA VAL A 35 0.68 15.39 1.77
C VAL A 35 1.81 14.45 2.19
N ARG A 36 3.02 14.97 2.46
CA ARG A 36 4.14 14.15 2.94
C ARG A 36 3.82 13.42 4.24
N ASN A 37 3.24 14.12 5.22
CA ASN A 37 2.87 13.51 6.50
C ASN A 37 1.79 12.43 6.31
N ASN A 38 0.82 12.66 5.43
CA ASN A 38 -0.24 11.70 5.14
C ASN A 38 0.31 10.46 4.43
N GLU A 39 1.24 10.61 3.49
CA GLU A 39 1.91 9.49 2.82
C GLU A 39 2.75 8.68 3.81
N GLN A 40 3.53 9.34 4.67
CA GLN A 40 4.30 8.66 5.70
C GLN A 40 3.40 7.89 6.67
N ALA A 41 2.33 8.52 7.17
CA ALA A 41 1.37 7.87 8.06
C ALA A 41 0.58 6.74 7.38
N ARG A 42 0.34 6.83 6.06
CA ARG A 42 -0.24 5.74 5.27
C ARG A 42 0.73 4.57 5.18
N ASN A 43 1.98 4.82 4.79
CA ASN A 43 3.00 3.77 4.65
C ASN A 43 3.29 3.09 5.98
N GLN A 44 3.33 3.84 7.09
CA GLN A 44 3.51 3.25 8.42
C GLN A 44 2.35 2.30 8.78
N ARG A 45 1.10 2.71 8.54
CA ARG A 45 -0.06 1.83 8.76
C ARG A 45 -0.03 0.58 7.89
N LEU A 46 0.30 0.73 6.60
CA LEU A 46 0.46 -0.42 5.70
C LEU A 46 1.56 -1.37 6.18
N ALA A 47 2.68 -0.84 6.69
CA ALA A 47 3.75 -1.67 7.23
C ALA A 47 3.28 -2.47 8.46
N GLU A 48 2.63 -1.80 9.42
CA GLU A 48 2.05 -2.43 10.60
C GLU A 48 1.02 -3.51 10.22
N ASP A 49 0.16 -3.25 9.23
CA ASP A 49 -0.84 -4.20 8.74
C ASP A 49 -0.20 -5.43 8.06
N ILE A 50 0.88 -5.23 7.28
CA ILE A 50 1.63 -6.33 6.65
C ILE A 50 2.32 -7.18 7.71
N GLU A 51 3.01 -6.57 8.68
CA GLU A 51 3.66 -7.26 9.80
C GLU A 51 2.65 -8.07 10.62
N PHE A 52 1.49 -7.48 10.89
CA PHE A 52 0.40 -8.15 11.59
C PHE A 52 -0.13 -9.36 10.81
N LEU A 53 -0.43 -9.21 9.52
CA LEU A 53 -0.93 -10.32 8.70
C LEU A 53 0.11 -11.43 8.52
N ALA A 54 1.37 -11.06 8.35
CA ALA A 54 2.46 -12.02 8.30
C ALA A 54 2.53 -12.84 9.60
N SER A 55 2.42 -12.18 10.75
CA SER A 55 2.36 -12.84 12.06
C SER A 55 1.12 -13.73 12.23
N SER A 56 -0.06 -13.29 11.76
CA SER A 56 -1.28 -14.08 11.75
C SER A 56 -1.16 -15.33 10.86
N LEU A 57 -0.45 -15.25 9.74
CA LEU A 57 -0.16 -16.40 8.88
C LEU A 57 0.74 -17.41 9.60
N LEU A 58 1.81 -16.94 10.25
CA LEU A 58 2.74 -17.80 11.01
C LEU A 58 2.08 -18.49 12.21
N THR A 59 1.02 -17.90 12.75
CA THR A 59 0.24 -18.45 13.87
C THR A 59 -1.01 -19.20 13.40
N GLU A 60 -1.12 -19.47 12.09
CA GLU A 60 -2.22 -20.21 11.46
C GLU A 60 -3.61 -19.62 11.73
N GLN A 61 -3.69 -18.32 12.07
CA GLN A 61 -4.95 -17.60 12.27
C GLN A 61 -5.64 -17.25 10.94
N VAL A 62 -4.88 -17.30 9.84
CA VAL A 62 -5.35 -17.15 8.47
C VAL A 62 -4.70 -18.23 7.60
N SER A 63 -5.45 -18.78 6.64
CA SER A 63 -4.89 -19.75 5.68
C SER A 63 -3.75 -19.13 4.86
N VAL A 64 -2.80 -19.95 4.41
CA VAL A 64 -1.67 -19.53 3.57
C VAL A 64 -2.15 -18.76 2.34
N ILE A 65 -3.20 -19.23 1.65
CA ILE A 65 -3.74 -18.58 0.45
C ILE A 65 -4.31 -17.19 0.76
N GLU A 66 -5.28 -17.10 1.68
CA GLU A 66 -5.91 -15.82 2.06
C GLU A 66 -4.90 -14.81 2.61
N GLY A 67 -3.98 -15.27 3.46
CA GLY A 67 -2.92 -14.43 4.02
C GLY A 67 -2.00 -13.90 2.91
N SER A 68 -1.61 -14.76 1.97
CA SER A 68 -0.77 -14.36 0.83
C SER A 68 -1.45 -13.31 -0.05
N ILE A 69 -2.73 -13.50 -0.36
CA ILE A 69 -3.51 -12.55 -1.17
C ILE A 69 -3.59 -11.19 -0.49
N ARG A 70 -3.89 -11.14 0.82
CA ARG A 70 -3.99 -9.88 1.57
C ARG A 70 -2.64 -9.17 1.67
N ILE A 71 -1.58 -9.91 2.01
CA ILE A 71 -0.23 -9.36 2.09
C ILE A 71 0.19 -8.77 0.74
N LYS A 72 -0.06 -9.49 -0.37
CA LYS A 72 0.20 -8.99 -1.73
C LYS A 72 -0.50 -7.66 -2.01
N VAL A 73 -1.80 -7.57 -1.73
CA VAL A 73 -2.57 -6.34 -1.98
C VAL A 73 -2.05 -5.16 -1.16
N LEU A 74 -1.63 -5.38 0.09
CA LEU A 74 -1.02 -4.32 0.90
C LEU A 74 0.36 -3.91 0.37
N LEU A 75 1.18 -4.88 -0.04
CA LEU A 75 2.49 -4.63 -0.65
C LEU A 75 2.37 -3.81 -1.94
N ASP A 76 1.38 -4.08 -2.80
CA ASP A 76 1.11 -3.29 -4.02
C ASP A 76 0.80 -1.81 -3.73
N ASN A 77 0.27 -1.51 -2.54
CA ASN A 77 -0.06 -0.15 -2.10
C ASN A 77 1.03 0.48 -1.22
N TYR A 78 2.05 -0.30 -0.83
CA TYR A 78 3.14 0.16 -0.01
C TYR A 78 4.19 0.87 -0.88
N SER A 79 4.54 2.10 -0.49
CA SER A 79 5.53 2.92 -1.21
C SER A 79 6.80 3.20 -0.41
N GLY A 80 6.96 2.53 0.73
CA GLY A 80 8.18 2.60 1.54
C GLY A 80 9.28 1.68 1.02
N SER A 81 10.43 1.71 1.68
CA SER A 81 11.56 0.82 1.36
C SER A 81 11.27 -0.59 1.85
N LEU A 82 11.42 -1.57 0.96
CA LEU A 82 11.45 -2.99 1.28
C LEU A 82 12.90 -3.44 1.35
N ASN A 83 13.28 -4.19 2.39
CA ASN A 83 14.59 -4.84 2.40
C ASN A 83 14.64 -5.93 1.31
N SER A 84 15.67 -5.89 0.46
CA SER A 84 15.88 -6.80 -0.67
C SER A 84 15.98 -8.28 -0.31
N GLN A 85 16.16 -8.62 0.97
CA GLN A 85 16.15 -9.99 1.47
C GLN A 85 14.74 -10.59 1.57
N HIS A 86 13.69 -9.75 1.58
CA HIS A 86 12.31 -10.22 1.61
C HIS A 86 11.91 -10.84 0.27
N ASP A 87 11.56 -12.12 0.30
CA ASP A 87 11.00 -12.80 -0.87
C ASP A 87 9.50 -12.48 -1.02
N CYS A 88 9.20 -11.26 -1.47
CA CYS A 88 7.83 -10.81 -1.68
C CYS A 88 7.17 -11.42 -2.94
N GLU A 89 7.95 -12.00 -3.86
CA GLU A 89 7.45 -12.55 -5.11
C GLU A 89 6.51 -13.73 -4.90
N ILE A 90 6.69 -14.49 -3.82
CA ILE A 90 5.83 -15.63 -3.52
C ILE A 90 4.37 -15.22 -3.31
N PHE A 91 4.13 -14.05 -2.72
CA PHE A 91 2.78 -13.53 -2.51
C PHE A 91 2.12 -13.14 -3.83
N THR A 92 2.89 -12.59 -4.77
CA THR A 92 2.43 -12.32 -6.15
C THR A 92 2.10 -13.62 -6.87
N LEU A 93 2.95 -14.64 -6.76
CA LEU A 93 2.71 -15.96 -7.38
C LEU A 93 1.38 -16.56 -6.89
N ILE A 94 1.16 -16.61 -5.58
CA ILE A 94 -0.08 -17.15 -5.01
C ILE A 94 -1.29 -16.33 -5.45
N TYR A 95 -1.18 -14.99 -5.45
CA TYR A 95 -2.24 -14.10 -5.91
C TYR A 95 -2.61 -14.38 -7.38
N ASP A 96 -1.63 -14.44 -8.28
CA ASP A 96 -1.86 -14.67 -9.70
C ASP A 96 -2.42 -16.06 -9.98
N ALA A 97 -1.90 -17.09 -9.29
CA ALA A 97 -2.38 -18.46 -9.40
C ALA A 97 -3.85 -18.61 -8.95
N THR A 98 -4.30 -17.77 -8.01
CA THR A 98 -5.66 -17.82 -7.46
C THR A 98 -6.59 -16.73 -8.00
N ALA A 99 -6.12 -15.83 -8.86
CA ALA A 99 -6.88 -14.68 -9.35
C ALA A 99 -8.18 -15.04 -10.11
N HIS A 100 -8.22 -16.24 -10.70
CA HIS A 100 -9.38 -16.76 -11.42
C HIS A 100 -10.44 -17.41 -10.52
N ILE A 101 -10.11 -17.67 -9.25
CA ILE A 101 -11.01 -18.33 -8.30
C ILE A 101 -12.07 -17.31 -7.84
N PRO A 102 -13.37 -17.61 -7.99
CA PRO A 102 -14.43 -16.68 -7.60
C PRO A 102 -14.44 -16.48 -6.07
N THR A 103 -14.73 -15.26 -5.63
CA THR A 103 -14.75 -14.89 -4.20
C THR A 103 -16.16 -14.51 -3.74
N HIS A 104 -16.31 -14.28 -2.43
CA HIS A 104 -17.55 -13.79 -1.80
C HIS A 104 -18.82 -14.57 -2.22
N GLN A 105 -19.73 -13.91 -2.92
CA GLN A 105 -21.02 -14.47 -3.31
C GLN A 105 -20.88 -15.47 -4.46
N ALA A 106 -20.01 -15.18 -5.43
CA ALA A 106 -19.75 -16.09 -6.56
C ALA A 106 -19.18 -17.44 -6.07
N TRP A 107 -18.38 -17.45 -5.01
CA TRP A 107 -17.91 -18.69 -4.37
C TRP A 107 -19.07 -19.54 -3.80
N LYS A 108 -20.06 -18.88 -3.18
CA LYS A 108 -21.23 -19.56 -2.60
C LYS A 108 -22.14 -20.15 -3.67
N GLU A 109 -22.18 -19.53 -4.84
CA GLU A 109 -22.99 -19.93 -5.99
C GLU A 109 -22.38 -21.05 -6.82
N LEU A 110 -21.08 -21.36 -6.63
CA LEU A 110 -20.43 -22.48 -7.30
C LEU A 110 -21.13 -23.81 -7.04
N ALA A 111 -21.18 -24.65 -8.08
CA ALA A 111 -21.57 -26.03 -7.91
C ALA A 111 -20.56 -26.74 -6.97
N PRO A 112 -21.00 -27.71 -6.14
CA PRO A 112 -20.11 -28.41 -5.20
C PRO A 112 -18.88 -29.05 -5.87
N SER A 113 -19.01 -29.51 -7.11
CA SER A 113 -17.90 -30.09 -7.89
C SER A 113 -16.85 -29.05 -8.30
N GLU A 114 -17.28 -27.84 -8.68
CA GLU A 114 -16.39 -26.74 -9.07
C GLU A 114 -15.67 -26.19 -7.84
N ARG A 115 -16.40 -26.00 -6.73
CA ARG A 115 -15.81 -25.61 -5.45
C ARG A 115 -14.70 -26.57 -5.02
N LYS A 116 -14.96 -27.88 -5.08
CA LYS A 116 -13.98 -28.91 -4.73
C LYS A 116 -12.75 -28.89 -5.64
N LEU A 117 -12.90 -28.53 -6.91
CA LEU A 117 -11.77 -28.38 -7.83
C LEU A 117 -10.87 -27.21 -7.42
N HIS A 118 -11.46 -26.06 -7.07
CA HIS A 118 -10.71 -24.91 -6.58
C HIS A 118 -10.05 -25.17 -5.22
N GLU A 119 -10.75 -25.82 -4.28
CA GLU A 119 -10.18 -26.22 -2.99
C GLU A 119 -8.97 -27.13 -3.17
N LYS A 120 -9.07 -28.12 -4.06
CA LYS A 120 -7.94 -28.99 -4.39
C LYS A 120 -6.77 -28.21 -4.99
N HIS A 121 -7.03 -27.26 -5.87
CA HIS A 121 -5.97 -26.43 -6.46
C HIS A 121 -5.30 -25.54 -5.40
N MET A 122 -6.07 -24.92 -4.51
CA MET A 122 -5.55 -24.13 -3.39
C MET A 122 -4.71 -24.99 -2.44
N GLN A 123 -5.14 -26.22 -2.14
CA GLN A 123 -4.37 -27.16 -1.34
C GLN A 123 -3.05 -27.53 -2.02
N GLN A 124 -3.05 -27.77 -3.33
CA GLN A 124 -1.81 -28.05 -4.08
C GLN A 124 -0.82 -26.88 -4.04
N LEU A 125 -1.31 -25.64 -4.18
CA LEU A 125 -0.47 -24.45 -4.05
C LEU A 125 0.11 -24.34 -2.63
N GLU A 126 -0.67 -24.64 -1.60
CA GLU A 126 -0.21 -24.61 -0.22
C GLU A 126 0.84 -25.71 0.06
N GLU A 127 0.66 -26.91 -0.50
CA GLU A 127 1.65 -28.00 -0.43
C GLU A 127 2.95 -27.64 -1.17
N GLU A 128 2.86 -26.99 -2.33
CA GLU A 128 4.03 -26.66 -3.17
C GLU A 128 4.82 -25.44 -2.66
N HIS A 129 4.13 -24.47 -2.07
CA HIS A 129 4.70 -23.15 -1.78
C HIS A 129 4.60 -22.72 -0.31
N GLY A 130 3.90 -23.49 0.54
CA GLY A 130 3.63 -23.11 1.94
C GLY A 130 4.90 -22.84 2.76
N GLU A 131 5.97 -23.61 2.58
CA GLU A 131 7.24 -23.36 3.27
C GLU A 131 7.87 -22.02 2.85
N ARG A 132 7.84 -21.71 1.54
CA ARG A 132 8.36 -20.46 0.99
C ARG A 132 7.53 -19.26 1.44
N VAL A 133 6.20 -19.39 1.47
CA VAL A 133 5.29 -18.37 2.02
C VAL A 133 5.57 -18.13 3.49
N THR A 134 5.73 -19.20 4.28
CA THR A 134 6.02 -19.11 5.71
C THR A 134 7.37 -18.45 5.97
N ALA A 135 8.39 -18.76 5.17
CA ALA A 135 9.70 -18.12 5.24
C ALA A 135 9.60 -16.62 4.94
N ALA A 136 8.91 -16.23 3.86
CA ALA A 136 8.69 -14.83 3.49
C ALA A 136 7.88 -14.08 4.56
N ALA A 137 6.81 -14.69 5.08
CA ALA A 137 6.02 -14.13 6.17
C ALA A 137 6.87 -13.93 7.45
N ARG A 138 7.78 -14.85 7.75
CA ARG A 138 8.70 -14.70 8.88
C ARG A 138 9.61 -13.49 8.71
N GLN A 139 10.13 -13.26 7.52
CA GLN A 139 10.92 -12.05 7.24
C GLN A 139 10.07 -10.78 7.42
N LEU A 140 8.88 -10.73 6.81
CA LEU A 140 8.00 -9.57 6.91
C LEU A 140 7.56 -9.27 8.34
N SER A 141 7.30 -10.29 9.17
CA SER A 141 6.92 -10.12 10.58
C SER A 141 7.99 -9.46 11.46
N GLN A 142 9.25 -9.43 11.00
CA GLN A 142 10.37 -8.80 11.69
C GLN A 142 10.57 -7.33 11.29
N GLY A 143 9.80 -6.85 10.31
CA GLY A 143 9.78 -5.46 9.86
C GLY A 143 10.15 -5.32 8.38
N LEU A 144 9.45 -4.42 7.66
CA LEU A 144 9.65 -4.23 6.23
C LEU A 144 10.91 -3.42 5.85
N GLY A 145 11.39 -2.57 6.77
CA GLY A 145 12.34 -1.50 6.45
C GLY A 145 13.36 -1.15 7.53
N SER A 146 13.62 -2.03 8.51
CA SER A 146 14.72 -1.81 9.46
C SER A 146 16.04 -2.35 8.89
N PRO A 147 17.18 -1.65 9.10
CA PRO A 147 18.50 -2.19 8.81
C PRO A 147 18.83 -3.41 9.69
#